data_AF-A0AAW9W7H6-F1
#
_entry.id   AF-A0AAW9W7H6-F1
#
_cell.length_a   1.000
_cell.length_b   1.000
_cell.length_c   1.000
_cell.angle_alpha   90.00
_cell.angle_beta   90.00
_cell.angle_gamma   90.00
#
_symmetry.space_group_name_H-M   'P 1'
#
loop_
_entity.id
_entity.type
_entity.pdbx_description
1 polymer ?
#
loop_
_entity_poly.entity_id
_entity_poly.type
_entity_poly.pdbx_seq_one_letter_code
_entity_poly.pdbx_strand_id
1 'polypeptide(L)'
;MVIISIVLWPVRIKKNKILFINFNGKGYGDNPKSICEYLRVTYPELDLVWLTKDNEDFPDGVRVVRYKSLQSFYEQASSKVW
;
A
#
# COMPACT_ATOMS: atom_id res chain seq x y z
N MET A 1 7.39 18.26 -4.28
CA MET A 1 6.84 17.29 -5.25
C MET A 1 7.85 16.93 -6.33
N VAL A 2 8.46 17.90 -7.05
CA VAL A 2 9.45 17.63 -8.13
C VAL A 2 10.66 16.81 -7.69
N ILE A 3 11.29 17.15 -6.55
CA ILE A 3 12.47 16.43 -6.05
C ILE A 3 12.15 14.95 -5.76
N ILE A 4 11.00 14.68 -5.13
CA ILE A 4 10.53 13.32 -4.83
C ILE A 4 10.32 12.54 -6.14
N SER A 5 9.72 13.16 -7.15
CA SER A 5 9.52 12.53 -8.47
C SER A 5 10.83 12.18 -9.18
N ILE A 6 11.85 13.05 -9.10
CA ILE A 6 13.17 12.77 -9.68
C ILE A 6 13.85 11.60 -8.98
N VAL A 7 13.79 11.56 -7.64
CA VAL A 7 14.37 10.48 -6.84
C VAL A 7 13.65 9.14 -7.07
N LEU A 8 12.32 9.17 -7.30
CA LEU A 8 11.52 7.97 -7.52
C LEU A 8 11.43 7.53 -9.00
N TRP A 9 11.84 8.37 -9.95
CA TRP A 9 11.88 8.02 -11.37
C TRP A 9 12.57 6.68 -11.71
N PRO A 10 13.73 6.32 -11.12
CA PRO A 10 14.38 5.04 -11.42
C PRO A 10 13.76 3.85 -10.67
N VAL A 11 12.72 4.04 -9.86
CA VAL A 11 12.12 2.96 -9.08
C VAL A 11 11.46 1.94 -10.00
N ARG A 12 11.87 0.68 -9.83
CA ARG A 12 11.28 -0.43 -10.58
C ARG A 12 9.93 -0.85 -9.96
N ILE A 13 8.96 -1.10 -10.83
CA ILE A 13 7.66 -1.65 -10.44
C ILE A 13 7.82 -3.10 -9.95
N LYS A 14 7.30 -3.39 -8.76
CA LYS A 14 7.22 -4.75 -8.20
C LYS A 14 5.92 -5.42 -8.67
N LYS A 15 6.05 -6.47 -9.49
CA LYS A 15 4.93 -7.10 -10.20
C LYS A 15 3.85 -7.70 -9.30
N ASN A 16 4.20 -8.14 -8.09
CA ASN A 16 3.30 -8.77 -7.12
C ASN A 16 2.82 -7.81 -6.01
N LYS A 17 3.10 -6.50 -6.11
CA LYS A 17 2.73 -5.52 -5.08
C LYS A 17 1.43 -4.81 -5.41
N ILE A 18 0.51 -4.80 -4.45
CA ILE A 18 -0.74 -4.06 -4.51
C ILE A 18 -0.80 -3.12 -3.31
N LEU A 19 -1.06 -1.84 -3.58
CA LEU A 19 -1.16 -0.82 -2.56
C LEU A 19 -2.62 -0.43 -2.32
N PHE A 20 -3.02 -0.35 -1.06
CA PHE A 20 -4.35 0.05 -0.63
C PHE A 20 -4.27 1.33 0.19
N ILE A 21 -5.31 2.15 0.04
CA ILE A 21 -5.55 3.30 0.91
C ILE A 21 -7.05 3.53 1.03
N ASN A 22 -7.51 3.82 2.24
CA ASN A 22 -8.88 4.20 2.51
C ASN A 22 -8.93 5.67 2.95
N PHE A 23 -9.85 6.47 2.39
CA PHE A 23 -10.08 7.89 2.72
C PHE A 23 -8.85 8.68 3.19
N ASN A 24 -7.81 8.80 2.34
CA ASN A 24 -6.56 9.50 2.68
C ASN A 24 -5.87 8.98 3.96
N GLY A 25 -5.83 7.66 4.10
CA GLY A 25 -5.15 6.93 5.17
C GLY A 25 -5.98 6.78 6.44
N LYS A 26 -7.32 6.77 6.34
CA LYS A 26 -8.22 6.48 7.46
C LYS A 26 -8.47 4.98 7.57
N GLY A 27 -7.89 4.38 8.60
CA GLY A 27 -8.16 3.03 9.08
C GLY A 27 -8.19 1.92 8.02
N TYR A 28 -8.73 0.79 8.43
CA TYR A 28 -8.97 -0.38 7.58
C TYR A 28 -10.46 -0.50 7.21
N GLY A 29 -10.84 -0.06 6.01
CA GLY A 29 -12.26 -0.01 5.63
C GLY A 29 -12.55 0.21 4.15
N ASP A 30 -13.85 0.42 3.88
CA ASP A 30 -14.45 0.63 2.55
C ASP A 30 -14.15 -0.51 1.56
N ASN A 31 -14.28 -0.26 0.26
CA ASN A 31 -14.01 -1.22 -0.80
C ASN A 31 -12.58 -1.79 -0.77
N PRO A 32 -11.52 -1.00 -0.48
CA PRO A 32 -10.16 -1.53 -0.40
C PRO A 32 -10.01 -2.66 0.62
N LYS A 33 -10.75 -2.62 1.74
CA LYS A 33 -10.72 -3.68 2.76
C LYS A 33 -11.24 -4.99 2.21
N SER A 34 -12.41 -4.96 1.58
CA SER A 34 -13.04 -6.17 1.02
C SER A 34 -12.16 -6.83 -0.04
N ILE A 35 -11.51 -6.02 -0.89
CA ILE A 35 -10.57 -6.50 -1.89
C ILE A 35 -9.32 -7.10 -1.23
N CYS A 36 -8.76 -6.40 -0.23
CA CYS A 36 -7.58 -6.84 0.50
C CYS A 36 -7.81 -8.20 1.19
N GLU A 37 -8.95 -8.39 1.87
CA GLU A 37 -9.26 -9.68 2.53
C GLU A 37 -9.32 -10.84 1.53
N TYR A 38 -10.00 -10.64 0.39
CA TYR A 38 -10.10 -11.68 -0.62
C TYR A 38 -8.73 -12.05 -1.19
N LEU A 39 -7.92 -11.04 -1.54
CA LEU A 39 -6.60 -11.26 -2.13
C LEU A 39 -5.63 -11.91 -1.15
N ARG A 40 -5.65 -11.50 0.12
CA ARG A 40 -4.78 -12.02 1.18
C ARG A 40 -4.99 -13.51 1.41
N VAL A 41 -6.24 -13.98 1.32
CA VAL A 41 -6.59 -15.39 1.50
C VAL A 41 -6.34 -16.20 0.22
N THR A 42 -6.64 -15.62 -0.95
CA THR A 42 -6.61 -16.36 -2.23
C THR A 42 -5.23 -16.38 -2.87
N TYR A 43 -4.43 -15.33 -2.66
CA TYR A 43 -3.12 -15.11 -3.29
C TYR A 43 -2.09 -14.67 -2.23
N PRO A 44 -1.71 -15.56 -1.29
CA PRO A 44 -0.83 -15.23 -0.17
C PRO A 44 0.59 -14.82 -0.58
N GLU A 45 0.98 -15.03 -1.84
CA GLU A 45 2.26 -14.60 -2.41
C GLU A 45 2.32 -13.10 -2.78
N LEU A 46 1.18 -12.41 -2.76
CA LEU A 46 1.11 -10.97 -3.05
C LEU A 46 1.69 -10.14 -1.90
N ASP A 47 2.40 -9.07 -2.27
CA ASP A 47 2.84 -8.03 -1.33
C ASP A 47 1.71 -7.00 -1.18
N LEU A 48 0.82 -7.23 -0.21
CA LEU A 48 -0.30 -6.35 0.10
C LEU A 48 0.16 -5.26 1.06
N VAL A 49 0.14 -4.00 0.60
CA VAL A 49 0.61 -2.85 1.36
C VAL A 49 -0.54 -1.91 1.66
N TRP A 50 -0.77 -1.58 2.92
CA TRP A 50 -1.81 -0.63 3.31
C TRP A 50 -1.23 0.67 3.84
N LEU A 51 -1.67 1.80 3.30
CA LEU A 51 -1.32 3.12 3.78
C LEU A 51 -2.36 3.63 4.78
N THR A 52 -1.93 3.90 6.02
CA THR A 52 -2.80 4.43 7.08
C THR A 52 -2.10 5.48 7.93
N LYS A 53 -2.86 6.39 8.53
CA LYS A 53 -2.41 7.28 9.61
C LYS A 53 -2.66 6.67 10.98
N ASP A 54 -3.56 5.70 11.05
CA ASP A 54 -4.09 5.15 12.30
C ASP A 54 -3.25 3.93 12.73
N ASN A 55 -3.06 3.78 14.04
CA ASN A 55 -2.41 2.62 14.64
C ASN A 55 -3.46 1.53 14.93
N GLU A 56 -4.25 1.16 13.93
CA GLU A 56 -5.22 0.07 14.01
C GLU A 56 -4.52 -1.28 13.79
N ASP A 57 -5.14 -2.35 14.31
CA ASP A 57 -4.72 -3.71 14.02
C ASP A 57 -5.14 -4.09 12.59
N PHE A 58 -4.16 -4.47 11.77
CA PHE A 58 -4.37 -4.99 10.43
C PHE A 58 -4.22 -6.51 10.45
N PRO A 59 -4.90 -7.24 9.55
CA PRO A 59 -4.80 -8.69 9.50
C PRO A 59 -3.39 -9.15 9.06
N ASP A 60 -2.99 -10.33 9.54
CA ASP A 60 -1.73 -10.95 9.15
C ASP A 60 -1.60 -11.12 7.64
N GLY A 61 -0.41 -10.82 7.11
CA GLY A 61 -0.16 -10.82 5.66
C GLY A 61 -0.46 -9.48 4.98
N VAL A 62 -0.85 -8.45 5.72
CA VAL A 62 -0.92 -7.06 5.24
C VAL A 62 0.19 -6.23 5.86
N ARG A 63 1.01 -5.62 5.01
CA ARG A 63 2.11 -4.75 5.45
C ARG A 63 1.63 -3.31 5.59
N VAL A 64 1.65 -2.80 6.80
CA VAL A 64 1.16 -1.44 7.11
C VAL A 64 2.28 -0.42 6.99
N VAL A 65 2.03 0.68 6.28
CA VAL A 65 2.98 1.78 6.11
C VAL A 65 2.31 3.11 6.42
N ARG A 66 2.99 3.96 7.19
CA ARG A 66 2.46 5.28 7.57
C ARG A 66 2.21 6.14 6.33
N TYR A 67 0.96 6.58 6.15
CA TYR A 67 0.56 7.44 5.04
C TYR A 67 1.31 8.79 5.06
N LYS A 68 1.64 9.31 3.87
CA LYS A 68 2.47 10.51 3.64
C LYS A 68 3.91 10.46 4.20
N SER A 69 4.40 9.29 4.59
CA SER A 69 5.84 9.08 4.85
C SER A 69 6.64 8.96 3.55
N LEU A 70 7.96 9.14 3.61
CA LEU A 70 8.86 8.86 2.48
C LEU A 70 8.70 7.42 1.98
N GLN A 71 8.53 6.46 2.90
CA GLN A 71 8.26 5.08 2.56
C GLN A 71 6.94 4.93 1.79
N SER A 72 5.87 5.63 2.18
CA SER A 72 4.59 5.57 1.47
C SER A 72 4.70 6.04 0.00
N PHE A 73 5.56 7.03 -0.29
CA PHE A 73 5.80 7.46 -1.67
C PHE A 73 6.57 6.40 -2.46
N TYR A 74 7.55 5.74 -1.84
CA TYR A 74 8.23 4.59 -2.46
C TYR A 74 7.29 3.42 -2.72
N GLU A 75 6.40 3.08 -1.76
CA GLU A 75 5.44 2.00 -1.94
C GLU A 75 4.46 2.30 -3.08
N GLN A 76 3.96 3.54 -3.19
CA GLN A 76 3.12 3.98 -4.31
C GLN A 76 3.87 3.94 -5.65
N ALA A 77 5.11 4.44 -5.69
CA ALA A 77 5.89 4.47 -6.93
C ALA A 77 6.31 3.07 -7.41
N SER A 78 6.40 2.10 -6.51
CA SER A 78 6.84 0.74 -6.84
C SER A 78 5.71 -0.29 -6.91
N SER A 79 4.45 0.07 -6.63
CA SER A 79 3.33 -0.86 -6.74
C SER A 79 2.93 -1.10 -8.19
N LYS A 80 2.47 -2.31 -8.48
CA LYS A 80 1.92 -2.63 -9.80
C LYS A 80 0.48 -2.15 -9.93
N VAL A 81 -0.26 -2.17 -8.83
CA VAL A 81 -1.64 -1.72 -8.69
C VAL A 81 -1.74 -0.79 -7.49
N TRP A 82 -2.50 0.30 -7.65
CA TRP A 82 -2.85 1.25 -6.59
C TRP A 82 -4.34 1.56 -6.67
#